data_AF-A0A0P7ZBR2-F1
#
_entry.id   AF-A0A0P7ZBR2-F1
#
_cell.length_a   1.000
_cell.length_b   1.000
_cell.length_c   1.000
_cell.angle_alpha   90.00
_cell.angle_beta   90.00
_cell.angle_gamma   90.00
#
_symmetry.space_group_name_H-M   'P 1'
#
loop_
_entity.id
_entity.type
_entity.pdbx_description
1 polymer ?
#
loop_
_entity_poly.entity_id
_entity_poly.type
_entity_poly.pdbx_seq_one_letter_code
_entity_poly.pdbx_strand_id
1 'polypeptide(L)'
;EIVVFRNEGEDIPYSKDNHTFFAISTPPDIKNLKTEAMECCLVQDEGIVYMDPMKSIKPGENFEMQISYTLITLDQEYVFNKNAIYNTSSVSMFIDKKSGMDIEGISEVMTLSGKEYKVITFNNLLVGENISIPVELTQESDYRYSGIGLFILLSAGLIYCFKDKIPWRRKKEPTIEELEIEKKNIFRTIHGFEKHAGPESSEEYRKLMEEYRQKAIRIFVKIDNLKNKSQSGLIQKGMKQPK
;
A
#
# COMPACT_ATOMS: atom_id res chain seq x y z
N GLU A 1 3.25 12.85 -14.52
CA GLU A 1 3.15 13.67 -15.74
C GLU A 1 4.49 13.63 -16.47
N ILE A 2 4.45 13.43 -17.78
CA ILE A 2 5.62 13.43 -18.66
C ILE A 2 5.33 14.46 -19.74
N VAL A 3 6.25 15.39 -19.95
CA VAL A 3 6.13 16.44 -20.96
C VAL A 3 7.37 16.40 -21.85
N VAL A 4 7.15 16.37 -23.16
CA VAL A 4 8.22 16.38 -24.15
C VAL A 4 8.18 17.71 -24.88
N PHE A 5 9.22 18.51 -24.68
CA PHE A 5 9.44 19.77 -25.38
C PHE A 5 10.26 19.49 -26.64
N ARG A 6 9.87 20.08 -27.76
CA ARG A 6 10.66 20.10 -28.98
C ARG A 6 11.08 21.53 -29.29
N ASN A 7 12.38 21.75 -29.49
CA ASN A 7 12.87 23.07 -29.85
C ASN A 7 12.63 23.32 -31.35
N GLU A 8 11.64 24.12 -31.71
CA GLU A 8 11.40 24.54 -33.10
C GLU A 8 12.09 25.88 -33.44
N GLY A 9 12.79 26.49 -32.47
CA GLY A 9 13.44 27.80 -32.60
C GLY A 9 14.95 27.72 -32.81
N GLU A 10 15.66 28.74 -32.34
CA GLU A 10 17.12 28.79 -32.36
C GLU A 10 17.74 27.89 -31.28
N ASP A 11 19.06 27.68 -31.36
CA ASP A 11 19.81 26.90 -30.36
C ASP A 11 19.67 27.52 -28.97
N ILE A 12 19.36 26.71 -27.96
CA ILE A 12 19.24 27.13 -26.57
C ILE A 12 20.53 26.71 -25.86
N PRO A 13 21.52 27.62 -25.68
CA PRO A 13 22.77 27.28 -25.03
C PRO A 13 22.57 27.11 -23.53
N TYR A 14 23.19 26.08 -22.96
CA TYR A 14 23.31 25.95 -21.51
C TYR A 14 24.58 26.64 -21.02
N SER A 15 24.44 27.45 -19.97
CA SER A 15 25.57 27.96 -19.20
C SER A 15 25.23 27.92 -17.70
N LYS A 16 26.25 27.68 -16.86
CA LYS A 16 26.06 27.59 -15.41
C LYS A 16 25.52 28.86 -14.77
N ASP A 17 25.72 30.02 -15.40
CA ASP A 17 25.31 31.33 -14.88
C ASP A 17 24.08 31.89 -15.61
N ASN A 18 23.57 31.18 -16.62
CA ASN A 18 22.43 31.59 -17.44
C ASN A 18 21.50 30.40 -17.66
N HIS A 19 20.54 30.26 -16.75
CA HIS A 19 19.59 29.17 -16.71
C HIS A 19 18.40 29.45 -17.64
N THR A 20 18.03 28.46 -18.46
CA THR A 20 16.78 28.49 -19.24
C THR A 20 15.82 27.51 -18.61
N PHE A 21 14.68 28.00 -18.11
CA PHE A 21 13.68 27.17 -17.44
C PHE A 21 12.52 26.82 -18.37
N PHE A 22 12.09 25.57 -18.30
CA PHE A 22 10.89 25.05 -18.96
C PHE A 22 9.80 24.84 -17.92
N ALA A 23 8.58 25.27 -18.24
CA ALA A 23 7.49 25.33 -17.30
C ALA A 23 6.44 24.23 -17.55
N ILE A 24 5.95 23.62 -16.47
CA ILE A 24 4.80 22.72 -16.46
C ILE A 24 3.77 23.30 -15.51
N SER A 25 2.57 23.58 -16.01
CA SER A 25 1.44 23.93 -15.15
C SER A 25 1.01 22.73 -14.31
N THR A 26 0.74 22.94 -13.04
CA THR A 26 0.31 21.94 -12.07
C THR A 26 -0.94 22.43 -11.34
N PRO A 27 -1.78 21.54 -10.81
CA PRO A 27 -2.88 21.97 -9.95
C PRO A 27 -2.37 22.72 -8.70
N PRO A 28 -3.14 23.67 -8.15
CA PRO A 28 -2.68 24.56 -7.07
C PRO A 28 -2.37 23.85 -5.74
N ASP A 29 -2.89 22.63 -5.52
CA ASP A 29 -2.81 21.90 -4.25
C ASP A 29 -2.00 20.59 -4.32
N ILE A 30 -1.02 20.51 -5.23
CA ILE A 30 -0.15 19.33 -5.33
C ILE A 30 0.71 19.15 -4.08
N LYS A 31 0.88 17.90 -3.66
CA LYS A 31 1.78 17.48 -2.56
C LYS A 31 2.78 16.44 -3.04
N ASN A 32 3.85 16.25 -2.28
CA ASN A 32 4.86 15.21 -2.55
C ASN A 32 5.41 15.26 -3.98
N LEU A 33 5.71 16.46 -4.50
CA LEU A 33 6.31 16.62 -5.81
C LEU A 33 7.65 15.87 -5.86
N LYS A 34 7.81 14.97 -6.82
CA LYS A 34 9.05 14.23 -7.09
C LYS A 34 9.41 14.37 -8.56
N THR A 35 10.70 14.48 -8.82
CA THR A 35 11.28 14.55 -10.16
C THR A 35 12.63 13.85 -10.17
N GLU A 36 13.13 13.52 -11.35
CA GLU A 36 14.50 13.00 -11.54
C GLU A 36 15.54 14.12 -11.63
N ALA A 37 15.09 15.38 -11.84
CA ALA A 37 15.98 16.53 -11.89
C ALA A 37 16.61 16.85 -10.52
N MET A 38 17.80 17.45 -10.55
CA MET A 38 18.46 17.94 -9.34
C MET A 38 17.66 19.06 -8.68
N GLU A 39 17.67 19.13 -7.35
CA GLU A 39 16.91 20.13 -6.57
C GLU A 39 17.24 21.58 -6.98
N CYS A 40 18.49 21.88 -7.32
CA CYS A 40 18.90 23.23 -7.75
C CYS A 40 18.31 23.67 -9.10
N CYS A 41 17.78 22.72 -9.87
CA CYS A 41 17.26 22.94 -11.21
C CYS A 41 15.73 22.88 -11.25
N LEU A 42 15.09 22.80 -10.08
CA LEU A 42 13.64 22.78 -9.93
C LEU A 42 13.21 24.01 -9.13
N VAL A 43 12.35 24.83 -9.71
CA VAL A 43 11.72 25.96 -9.03
C VAL A 43 10.21 25.77 -9.09
N GLN A 44 9.54 25.87 -7.94
CA GLN A 44 8.08 25.80 -7.87
C GLN A 44 7.54 27.18 -7.53
N ASP A 45 6.57 27.64 -8.31
CA ASP A 45 5.90 28.93 -8.11
C ASP A 45 4.44 28.82 -8.53
N GLU A 46 3.51 29.21 -7.66
CA GLU A 46 2.06 29.34 -7.89
C GLU A 46 1.44 28.41 -8.97
N GLY A 47 1.48 27.09 -8.73
CA GLY A 47 0.88 26.11 -9.66
C GLY A 47 1.69 25.92 -10.95
N ILE A 48 2.95 26.30 -10.97
CA ILE A 48 3.89 26.07 -12.06
C ILE A 48 5.16 25.45 -11.50
N VAL A 49 5.68 24.46 -12.22
CA VAL A 49 6.97 23.82 -11.95
C VAL A 49 7.91 24.15 -13.09
N TYR A 50 9.01 24.81 -12.76
CA TYR A 50 10.08 25.20 -13.68
C TYR A 50 11.24 24.23 -13.54
N MET A 51 11.80 23.79 -14.67
CA MET A 51 12.98 22.93 -14.70
C MET A 51 14.02 23.41 -15.70
N ASP A 52 15.28 23.46 -15.29
CA ASP A 52 16.41 23.65 -16.19
C ASP A 52 16.85 22.28 -16.75
N PRO A 53 16.97 22.12 -18.09
CA PRO A 53 17.43 20.89 -18.72
C PRO A 53 18.89 20.53 -18.41
N MET A 54 19.68 21.47 -17.87
CA MET A 54 21.10 21.35 -17.58
C MET A 54 21.98 20.98 -18.79
N LYS A 55 21.46 21.17 -19.99
CA LYS A 55 22.10 20.87 -21.27
C LYS A 55 21.58 21.79 -22.36
N SER A 56 22.41 22.05 -23.35
CA SER A 56 21.95 22.79 -24.53
C SER A 56 20.92 21.97 -25.31
N ILE A 57 19.98 22.65 -25.96
CA ILE A 57 18.93 22.02 -26.77
C ILE A 57 18.97 22.64 -28.16
N LYS A 58 19.38 21.85 -29.15
CA LYS A 58 19.50 22.31 -30.53
C LYS A 58 18.15 22.38 -31.23
N PRO A 59 18.05 23.13 -32.35
CA PRO A 59 16.86 23.09 -33.19
C PRO A 59 16.52 21.66 -33.62
N GLY A 60 15.26 21.27 -33.42
CA GLY A 60 14.71 19.95 -33.67
C GLY A 60 14.93 18.91 -32.57
N GLU A 61 15.74 19.20 -31.54
CA GLU A 61 15.95 18.28 -30.42
C GLU A 61 14.78 18.27 -29.44
N ASN A 62 14.62 17.14 -28.75
CA ASN A 62 13.63 16.96 -27.71
C ASN A 62 14.27 17.00 -26.31
N PHE A 63 13.53 17.57 -25.37
CA PHE A 63 13.82 17.52 -23.95
C PHE A 63 12.59 16.99 -23.20
N GLU A 64 12.81 16.03 -22.30
CA GLU A 64 11.74 15.40 -21.53
C GLU A 64 11.82 15.85 -20.08
N MET A 65 10.67 16.21 -19.53
CA MET A 65 10.47 16.50 -18.12
C MET A 65 9.50 15.50 -17.53
N GLN A 66 9.87 14.91 -16.40
CA GLN A 66 9.01 14.03 -15.64
C GLN A 66 8.81 14.55 -14.22
N ILE A 67 7.54 14.71 -13.85
CA ILE A 67 7.12 15.07 -12.50
C ILE A 67 6.05 14.10 -12.00
N SER A 68 6.05 13.83 -10.71
CA SER A 68 4.99 13.06 -10.05
C SER A 68 4.60 13.78 -8.77
N TYR A 69 3.31 13.76 -8.46
CA TYR A 69 2.75 14.45 -7.31
C TYR A 69 1.49 13.72 -6.83
N THR A 70 1.07 14.04 -5.61
CA THR A 70 -0.18 13.60 -5.00
C THR A 70 -1.18 14.74 -5.05
N LEU A 71 -2.39 14.47 -5.55
CA LEU A 71 -3.55 15.34 -5.40
C LEU A 71 -4.40 14.79 -4.27
N ILE A 72 -4.79 15.64 -3.31
CA ILE A 72 -5.74 15.28 -2.26
C ILE A 72 -7.06 15.96 -2.59
N THR A 73 -8.03 15.18 -3.05
CA THR A 73 -9.38 15.66 -3.31
C THR A 73 -10.25 15.36 -2.09
N LEU A 74 -10.97 16.36 -1.58
CA LEU A 74 -11.94 16.18 -0.49
C LEU A 74 -13.30 15.70 -1.02
N ASP A 75 -13.56 15.98 -2.30
CA ASP A 75 -14.82 15.68 -2.98
C ASP A 75 -14.68 14.46 -3.91
N GLN A 76 -15.81 13.82 -4.21
CA GLN A 76 -15.89 12.66 -5.12
C GLN A 76 -15.72 13.05 -6.60
N GLU A 77 -15.90 14.33 -6.91
CA GLU A 77 -15.76 14.91 -8.23
C GLU A 77 -14.57 15.88 -8.21
N TYR A 78 -13.67 15.74 -9.18
CA TYR A 78 -12.51 16.61 -9.32
C TYR A 78 -12.33 17.02 -10.77
N VAL A 79 -12.19 18.33 -11.01
CA VAL A 79 -11.89 18.83 -12.36
C VAL A 79 -10.40 19.07 -12.48
N PHE A 80 -9.73 18.24 -13.27
CA PHE A 80 -8.33 18.45 -13.61
C PHE A 80 -8.22 19.57 -14.64
N ASN A 81 -7.69 20.71 -14.20
CA ASN A 81 -7.45 21.88 -15.06
C ASN A 81 -5.99 21.92 -15.50
N LYS A 82 -5.77 22.13 -16.79
CA LYS A 82 -4.43 22.21 -17.36
C LYS A 82 -4.37 23.36 -18.37
N ASN A 83 -3.55 24.34 -18.04
CA ASN A 83 -3.25 25.47 -18.93
C ASN A 83 -2.04 25.13 -19.83
N ALA A 84 -2.18 25.35 -21.13
CA ALA A 84 -1.11 25.22 -22.11
C ALA A 84 -0.17 26.44 -22.04
N ILE A 85 0.99 26.28 -21.39
CA ILE A 85 2.01 27.34 -21.29
C ILE A 85 2.70 27.61 -22.64
N TYR A 86 2.70 26.60 -23.52
CA TYR A 86 3.28 26.67 -24.86
C TYR A 86 2.27 26.17 -25.89
N ASN A 87 2.50 26.48 -27.16
CA ASN A 87 1.81 25.78 -28.25
C ASN A 87 2.10 24.28 -28.12
N THR A 88 1.03 23.50 -27.96
CA THR A 88 1.13 22.09 -27.58
C THR A 88 0.47 21.21 -28.63
N SER A 89 1.26 20.34 -29.25
CA SER A 89 0.78 19.44 -30.31
C SER A 89 -0.29 18.48 -29.80
N SER A 90 -0.08 17.90 -28.61
CA SER A 90 -1.08 17.06 -27.96
C SER A 90 -0.90 17.00 -26.45
N VAL A 91 -2.03 16.79 -25.75
CA VAL A 91 -2.07 16.44 -24.33
C VAL A 91 -2.96 15.22 -24.19
N SER A 92 -2.44 14.16 -23.59
CA SER A 92 -3.18 12.94 -23.33
C SER A 92 -3.16 12.61 -21.85
N MET A 93 -4.34 12.29 -21.29
CA MET A 93 -4.48 11.82 -19.92
C MET A 93 -4.84 10.34 -19.92
N PHE A 94 -4.09 9.55 -19.15
CA PHE A 94 -4.26 8.10 -19.02
C PHE A 94 -4.75 7.77 -17.63
N ILE A 95 -5.92 7.14 -17.52
CA ILE A 95 -6.50 6.69 -16.25
C ILE A 95 -6.56 5.17 -16.25
N ASP A 96 -5.89 4.55 -15.29
CA ASP A 96 -5.94 3.09 -15.11
C ASP A 96 -7.37 2.68 -14.77
N LYS A 97 -7.96 1.77 -15.55
CA LYS A 97 -9.35 1.32 -15.35
C LYS A 97 -9.58 0.66 -13.99
N LYS A 98 -8.52 0.21 -13.31
CA LYS A 98 -8.58 -0.41 -11.98
C LYS A 98 -8.27 0.57 -10.85
N SER A 99 -8.08 1.86 -11.15
CA SER A 99 -7.71 2.86 -10.14
C SER A 99 -8.87 3.36 -9.28
N GLY A 100 -10.12 2.98 -9.61
CA GLY A 100 -11.29 3.60 -8.99
C GLY A 100 -11.50 5.05 -9.41
N MET A 101 -10.93 5.46 -10.55
CA MET A 101 -11.17 6.75 -11.18
C MET A 101 -11.77 6.53 -12.57
N ASP A 102 -12.67 7.41 -12.96
CA ASP A 102 -13.24 7.49 -14.29
C ASP A 102 -13.16 8.92 -14.84
N ILE A 103 -13.31 9.07 -16.15
CA ILE A 103 -13.41 10.35 -16.84
C ILE A 103 -14.73 10.44 -17.59
N GLU A 104 -15.37 11.59 -17.49
CA GLU A 104 -16.50 11.93 -18.33
C GLU A 104 -16.03 12.41 -19.71
N GLY A 105 -16.70 11.96 -20.77
CA GLY A 105 -16.47 12.44 -22.14
C GLY A 105 -16.05 11.36 -23.14
N ILE A 106 -15.60 11.80 -24.32
CA ILE A 106 -15.15 10.91 -25.39
C ILE A 106 -13.75 10.39 -25.02
N SER A 107 -13.70 9.18 -24.48
CA SER A 107 -12.46 8.47 -24.13
C SER A 107 -12.27 7.22 -24.99
N GLU A 108 -11.03 6.91 -25.32
CA GLU A 108 -10.64 5.64 -25.94
C GLU A 108 -10.06 4.70 -24.89
N VAL A 109 -10.14 3.39 -25.13
CA VAL A 109 -9.47 2.40 -24.27
C VAL A 109 -8.19 1.95 -24.95
N MET A 110 -7.06 2.10 -24.25
CA MET A 110 -5.74 1.71 -24.73
C MET A 110 -5.09 0.71 -23.77
N THR A 111 -4.40 -0.29 -24.31
CA THR A 111 -3.65 -1.27 -23.51
C THR A 111 -2.15 -0.99 -23.62
N LEU A 112 -1.51 -0.68 -22.49
CA LEU A 112 -0.06 -0.46 -22.39
C LEU A 112 0.53 -1.42 -21.37
N SER A 113 1.52 -2.22 -21.78
CA SER A 113 2.20 -3.22 -20.93
C SER A 113 1.25 -4.13 -20.15
N GLY A 114 0.15 -4.55 -20.78
CA GLY A 114 -0.85 -5.44 -20.17
C GLY A 114 -1.83 -4.77 -19.19
N LYS A 115 -1.77 -3.44 -19.05
CA LYS A 115 -2.75 -2.65 -18.29
C LYS A 115 -3.65 -1.86 -19.23
N GLU A 116 -4.93 -1.78 -18.89
CA GLU A 116 -5.91 -1.02 -19.66
C GLU A 116 -6.09 0.38 -19.07
N TYR A 117 -6.06 1.37 -19.94
CA TYR A 117 -6.23 2.78 -19.59
C TYR A 117 -7.40 3.36 -20.39
N LYS A 118 -8.21 4.21 -19.75
CA LYS A 118 -9.04 5.18 -20.45
C LYS A 118 -8.17 6.38 -20.80
N VAL A 119 -8.22 6.79 -22.05
CA VAL A 119 -7.38 7.84 -22.62
C VAL A 119 -8.26 8.92 -23.21
N ILE A 120 -8.04 10.15 -22.78
CA ILE A 120 -8.59 11.35 -23.41
C ILE A 120 -7.44 12.16 -23.99
N THR A 121 -7.61 12.65 -25.22
CA THR A 121 -6.56 13.36 -25.96
C THR A 121 -7.09 14.67 -26.52
N PHE A 122 -6.32 15.73 -26.33
CA PHE A 122 -6.53 17.06 -26.90
C PHE A 122 -5.38 17.36 -27.84
N ASN A 123 -5.66 17.95 -28.99
CA ASN A 123 -4.65 18.22 -30.02
C ASN A 123 -4.62 19.70 -30.38
N ASN A 124 -3.45 20.19 -30.78
CA ASN A 124 -3.22 21.54 -31.30
C ASN A 124 -3.70 22.65 -30.35
N LEU A 125 -3.32 22.55 -29.08
CA LEU A 125 -3.62 23.58 -28.09
C LEU A 125 -2.73 24.81 -28.30
N LEU A 126 -3.34 25.99 -28.34
CA LEU A 126 -2.63 27.26 -28.40
C LEU A 126 -2.19 27.71 -27.00
N VAL A 127 -1.16 28.54 -26.95
CA VAL A 127 -0.71 29.15 -25.69
C VAL A 127 -1.85 29.88 -24.98
N GLY A 128 -2.02 29.59 -23.69
CA GLY A 128 -3.06 30.14 -22.83
C GLY A 128 -4.41 29.41 -22.88
N GLU A 129 -4.57 28.41 -23.75
CA GLU A 129 -5.76 27.57 -23.73
C GLU A 129 -5.78 26.66 -22.49
N ASN A 130 -6.96 26.56 -21.88
CA ASN A 130 -7.17 25.72 -20.70
C ASN A 130 -8.04 24.52 -21.08
N ILE A 131 -7.58 23.33 -20.73
CA ILE A 131 -8.39 22.11 -20.80
C ILE A 131 -8.89 21.75 -19.40
N SER A 132 -10.15 21.37 -19.32
CA SER A 132 -10.80 20.92 -18.09
C SER A 132 -11.27 19.49 -18.30
N ILE A 133 -10.77 18.57 -17.47
CA ILE A 133 -11.08 17.15 -17.54
C ILE A 133 -11.78 16.77 -16.24
N PRO A 134 -13.11 16.54 -16.27
CA PRO A 134 -13.83 16.01 -15.12
C PRO A 134 -13.37 14.58 -14.83
N VAL A 135 -12.93 14.34 -13.61
CA VAL A 135 -12.50 13.05 -13.08
C VAL A 135 -13.44 12.68 -11.95
N GLU A 136 -14.06 11.52 -12.07
CA GLU A 136 -14.94 10.95 -11.05
C GLU A 136 -14.19 9.89 -10.27
N LEU A 137 -14.27 9.94 -8.95
CA LEU A 137 -13.80 8.85 -8.09
C LEU A 137 -14.92 7.83 -7.98
N THR A 138 -14.81 6.76 -8.76
CA THR A 138 -15.68 5.60 -8.59
C THR A 138 -15.26 4.92 -7.29
N GLN A 139 -16.01 5.16 -6.22
CA GLN A 139 -15.97 4.27 -5.08
C GLN A 139 -16.40 2.89 -5.60
N GLU A 140 -15.43 2.04 -5.93
CA GLU A 140 -15.61 0.61 -5.74
C GLU A 140 -15.79 0.44 -4.23
N SER A 141 -17.03 0.67 -3.78
CA SER A 141 -17.56 0.05 -2.60
C SER A 141 -17.40 -1.44 -2.86
N ASP A 142 -16.28 -1.99 -2.40
CA ASP A 142 -16.00 -3.41 -2.38
C ASP A 142 -16.98 -4.03 -1.36
N TYR A 143 -18.26 -4.07 -1.76
CA TYR A 143 -19.41 -4.61 -1.03
C TYR A 143 -19.23 -6.10 -0.71
N ARG A 144 -18.14 -6.70 -1.21
CA ARG A 144 -17.66 -8.03 -0.82
C ARG A 144 -17.45 -8.14 0.69
N TYR A 145 -17.09 -7.06 1.39
CA TYR A 145 -16.89 -7.09 2.85
C TYR A 145 -18.13 -6.72 3.67
N SER A 146 -19.08 -5.97 3.11
CA SER A 146 -20.35 -5.64 3.78
C SER A 146 -21.20 -6.89 4.00
N GLY A 147 -21.17 -7.83 3.04
CA GLY A 147 -21.82 -9.13 3.18
C GLY A 147 -21.19 -9.99 4.30
N ILE A 148 -19.86 -10.03 4.37
CA ILE A 148 -19.13 -10.82 5.37
C ILE A 148 -19.42 -10.31 6.80
N GLY A 149 -19.48 -8.99 7.00
CA GLY A 149 -19.84 -8.40 8.29
C GLY A 149 -21.26 -8.79 8.74
N LEU A 150 -22.23 -8.80 7.82
CA LEU A 150 -23.62 -9.19 8.12
C LEU A 150 -23.74 -10.69 8.46
N PHE A 151 -22.99 -11.56 7.76
CA PHE A 151 -22.94 -12.99 8.06
C PHE A 151 -22.30 -13.29 9.42
N ILE A 152 -21.28 -12.51 9.84
CA ILE A 152 -20.67 -12.65 11.17
C ILE A 152 -21.64 -12.22 12.27
N LEU A 153 -22.39 -11.12 12.08
CA LEU A 153 -23.38 -10.67 13.06
C LEU A 153 -24.58 -11.62 13.15
N LEU A 154 -25.08 -12.15 12.02
CA LEU A 154 -26.14 -13.15 12.02
C LEU A 154 -25.69 -14.47 12.66
N SER A 155 -24.46 -14.92 12.40
CA SER A 155 -23.92 -16.12 13.04
C SER A 155 -23.66 -15.93 14.53
N ALA A 156 -23.18 -14.76 14.97
CA ALA A 156 -23.05 -14.44 16.39
C ALA A 156 -24.41 -14.35 17.10
N GLY A 157 -25.43 -13.74 16.47
CA GLY A 157 -26.80 -13.67 16.97
C GLY A 157 -27.45 -15.05 17.10
N LEU A 158 -27.26 -15.93 16.09
CA LEU A 158 -27.71 -17.32 16.16
C LEU A 158 -26.98 -18.11 17.25
N ILE A 159 -25.66 -17.95 17.39
CA ILE A 159 -24.89 -18.59 18.48
C ILE A 159 -25.39 -18.13 19.85
N TYR A 160 -25.76 -16.85 20.00
CA TYR A 160 -26.30 -16.32 21.26
C TYR A 160 -27.70 -16.88 21.57
N CYS A 161 -28.61 -16.90 20.58
CA CYS A 161 -29.95 -17.46 20.74
C CYS A 161 -29.98 -18.98 20.98
N PHE A 162 -28.98 -19.73 20.49
CA PHE A 162 -28.88 -21.18 20.67
C PHE A 162 -27.90 -21.60 21.77
N LYS A 163 -27.24 -20.66 22.48
CA LYS A 163 -26.26 -20.95 23.53
C LYS A 163 -26.85 -21.78 24.68
N ASP A 164 -28.12 -21.57 24.99
CA ASP A 164 -28.82 -22.30 26.07
C ASP A 164 -29.43 -23.64 25.61
N LYS A 165 -29.36 -23.96 24.30
CA LYS A 165 -29.97 -25.17 23.72
C LYS A 165 -28.98 -26.21 23.17
N ILE A 166 -27.67 -25.95 23.20
CA ILE A 166 -26.67 -26.89 22.64
C ILE A 166 -25.90 -27.60 23.78
N PRO A 167 -26.16 -28.90 24.05
CA PRO A 167 -25.48 -29.67 25.09
C PRO A 167 -24.15 -30.26 24.61
N TRP A 168 -23.30 -29.46 23.95
CA TRP A 168 -22.10 -29.98 23.27
C TRP A 168 -20.85 -29.13 23.48
N ARG A 169 -20.35 -29.05 24.72
CA ARG A 169 -18.93 -28.83 24.96
C ARG A 169 -18.44 -29.69 26.13
N ARG A 170 -18.13 -30.96 25.82
CA ARG A 170 -17.03 -31.63 26.54
C ARG A 170 -15.74 -30.93 26.07
N LYS A 171 -15.09 -30.18 26.97
CA LYS A 171 -13.72 -29.70 26.74
C LYS A 171 -12.84 -30.93 26.50
N LYS A 172 -12.37 -31.14 25.27
CA LYS A 172 -11.30 -32.11 25.00
C LYS A 172 -10.08 -31.64 25.78
N GLU A 173 -9.57 -32.48 26.68
CA GLU A 173 -8.25 -32.24 27.29
C GLU A 173 -7.20 -32.31 26.17
N PRO A 174 -6.26 -31.35 26.08
CA PRO A 174 -5.22 -31.35 25.06
C PRO A 174 -4.30 -32.57 25.23
N THR A 175 -3.92 -33.20 24.12
CA THR A 175 -3.03 -34.35 24.14
C THR A 175 -1.58 -33.92 24.40
N ILE A 176 -0.75 -34.84 24.93
CA ILE A 176 0.66 -34.56 25.22
C ILE A 176 1.42 -34.14 23.95
N GLU A 177 1.10 -34.76 22.81
CA GLU A 177 1.71 -34.45 21.51
C GLU A 177 1.43 -33.01 21.04
N GLU A 178 0.20 -32.52 21.22
CA GLU A 178 -0.15 -31.13 20.89
C GLU A 178 0.64 -30.14 21.75
N LEU A 179 0.82 -30.43 23.04
CA LEU A 179 1.60 -29.59 23.96
C LEU A 179 3.11 -29.64 23.67
N GLU A 180 3.64 -30.77 23.19
CA GLU A 180 5.04 -30.89 22.78
C GLU A 180 5.34 -30.13 21.48
N ILE A 181 4.39 -30.11 20.53
CA ILE A 181 4.47 -29.27 19.33
C ILE A 181 4.44 -27.78 19.70
N GLU A 182 3.53 -27.38 20.60
CA GLU A 182 3.44 -25.99 21.06
C GLU A 182 4.72 -25.56 21.79
N LYS A 183 5.30 -26.43 22.63
CA LYS A 183 6.61 -26.23 23.26
C LYS A 183 7.71 -26.00 22.21
N LYS A 184 7.80 -26.86 21.19
CA LYS A 184 8.82 -26.75 20.14
C LYS A 184 8.70 -25.44 19.36
N ASN A 185 7.48 -25.00 19.08
CA ASN A 185 7.24 -23.73 18.40
C ASN A 185 7.70 -22.53 19.23
N ILE A 186 7.41 -22.51 20.54
CA ILE A 186 7.87 -21.42 21.42
C ILE A 186 9.39 -21.33 21.45
N PHE A 187 10.10 -22.45 21.58
CA PHE A 187 11.57 -22.45 21.59
C PHE A 187 12.16 -22.02 20.24
N ARG A 188 11.54 -22.40 19.12
CA ARG A 188 11.97 -21.94 17.80
C ARG A 188 11.80 -20.43 17.64
N THR A 189 10.71 -19.87 18.16
CA THR A 189 10.46 -18.42 18.14
C THR A 189 11.46 -17.67 19.02
N ILE A 190 11.71 -18.13 20.25
CA ILE A 190 12.73 -17.54 21.14
C ILE A 190 14.13 -17.57 20.47
N HIS A 191 14.52 -18.72 19.92
CA HIS A 191 15.82 -18.86 19.27
C HIS A 191 15.95 -17.99 18.00
N GLY A 192 14.86 -17.80 17.26
CA GLY A 192 14.81 -16.86 16.14
C GLY A 192 15.04 -15.42 16.59
N PHE A 193 14.43 -15.01 17.70
CA PHE A 193 14.64 -13.68 18.27
C PHE A 193 16.09 -13.49 18.75
N GLU A 194 16.68 -14.46 19.44
CA GLU A 194 18.08 -14.39 19.91
C GLU A 194 19.09 -14.32 18.76
N LYS A 195 18.83 -15.00 17.63
CA LYS A 195 19.73 -15.01 16.46
C LYS A 195 19.70 -13.69 15.68
N HIS A 196 18.57 -12.99 15.67
CA HIS A 196 18.38 -11.80 14.84
C HIS A 196 18.50 -10.48 15.60
N ALA A 197 18.33 -10.47 16.93
CA ALA A 197 18.36 -9.24 17.73
C ALA A 197 19.77 -8.84 18.23
N GLY A 198 20.76 -9.74 18.24
CA GLY A 198 22.05 -9.43 18.87
C GLY A 198 21.89 -9.02 20.36
N PRO A 199 22.87 -8.31 20.98
CA PRO A 199 22.78 -7.88 22.38
C PRO A 199 21.83 -6.68 22.60
N GLU A 200 20.74 -6.59 21.84
CA GLU A 200 19.80 -5.49 21.91
C GLU A 200 18.93 -5.63 23.18
N SER A 201 19.04 -4.63 24.07
CA SER A 201 18.44 -4.62 25.41
C SER A 201 17.24 -3.67 25.50
N SER A 202 16.42 -3.61 24.45
CA SER A 202 15.22 -2.77 24.46
C SER A 202 14.19 -3.28 25.48
N GLU A 203 13.48 -2.35 26.14
CA GLU A 203 12.51 -2.70 27.17
C GLU A 203 11.34 -3.54 26.60
N GLU A 204 10.98 -3.29 25.34
CA GLU A 204 9.96 -4.03 24.60
C GLU A 204 10.38 -5.47 24.33
N TYR A 205 11.64 -5.69 23.93
CA TYR A 205 12.20 -7.03 23.76
C TYR A 205 12.17 -7.82 25.08
N ARG A 206 12.49 -7.16 26.20
CA ARG A 206 12.47 -7.78 27.53
C ARG A 206 11.05 -8.19 27.95
N LYS A 207 10.04 -7.35 27.69
CA LYS A 207 8.62 -7.66 27.95
C LYS A 207 8.14 -8.84 27.11
N LEU A 208 8.47 -8.85 25.82
CA LEU A 208 8.12 -9.93 24.91
C LEU A 208 8.77 -11.26 25.31
N MET A 209 10.05 -11.23 25.66
CA MET A 209 10.78 -12.43 26.13
C MET A 209 10.20 -12.99 27.43
N GLU A 210 9.78 -12.13 28.35
CA GLU A 210 9.12 -12.57 29.58
C GLU A 210 7.77 -13.22 29.30
N GLU A 211 6.98 -12.70 28.35
CA GLU A 211 5.71 -13.30 27.94
C GLU A 211 5.90 -14.73 27.38
N TYR A 212 6.89 -14.92 26.50
CA TYR A 212 7.21 -16.23 25.95
C TYR A 212 7.75 -17.20 27.01
N ARG A 213 8.52 -16.72 27.99
CA ARG A 213 8.97 -17.52 29.15
C ARG A 213 7.79 -17.99 29.99
N GLN A 214 6.85 -17.09 30.32
CA GLN A 214 5.64 -17.44 31.07
C GLN A 214 4.78 -18.44 30.31
N LYS A 215 4.67 -18.30 28.98
CA LYS A 215 3.95 -19.25 28.14
C LYS A 215 4.60 -20.64 28.13
N ALA A 216 5.94 -20.70 28.04
CA ALA A 216 6.68 -21.95 28.13
C ALA A 216 6.44 -22.64 29.48
N ILE A 217 6.56 -21.91 30.61
CA ILE A 217 6.34 -22.45 31.96
C ILE A 217 4.94 -23.07 32.08
N ARG A 218 3.89 -22.39 31.59
CA ARG A 218 2.52 -22.93 31.62
C ARG A 218 2.38 -24.23 30.84
N ILE A 219 3.06 -24.37 29.70
CA ILE A 219 3.05 -25.61 28.90
C ILE A 219 3.82 -26.71 29.62
N PHE A 220 4.97 -26.41 30.21
CA PHE A 220 5.72 -27.38 31.02
C PHE A 220 4.90 -27.91 32.19
N VAL A 221 4.22 -27.03 32.93
CA VAL A 221 3.32 -27.43 34.03
C VAL A 221 2.17 -28.30 33.53
N LYS A 222 1.60 -28.01 32.35
CA LYS A 222 0.55 -28.86 31.76
C LYS A 222 1.07 -30.23 31.35
N ILE A 223 2.25 -30.30 30.73
CA ILE A 223 2.88 -31.57 30.35
C ILE A 223 3.21 -32.39 31.59
N ASP A 224 3.78 -31.77 32.62
CA ASP A 224 4.15 -32.44 33.86
C ASP A 224 2.91 -32.97 34.60
N ASN A 225 1.85 -32.16 34.70
CA ASN A 225 0.58 -32.60 35.28
C ASN A 225 -0.04 -33.79 34.51
N LEU A 226 0.06 -33.81 33.17
CA LEU A 226 -0.43 -34.92 32.36
C LEU A 226 0.46 -36.18 32.50
N LYS A 227 1.77 -36.03 32.63
CA LYS A 227 2.71 -37.14 32.89
C LYS A 227 2.56 -37.70 34.29
N ASN A 228 2.35 -36.87 35.30
CA ASN A 228 2.08 -37.29 36.67
C ASN A 228 0.72 -37.98 36.81
N LYS A 229 -0.31 -37.50 36.08
CA LYS A 229 -1.61 -38.21 35.97
C LYS A 229 -1.48 -39.56 35.28
N SER A 230 -0.65 -39.68 34.23
CA SER A 230 -0.46 -40.97 33.56
C SER A 230 0.35 -41.97 34.39
N GLN A 231 1.37 -41.51 35.14
CA GLN A 231 2.15 -42.37 36.05
C GLN A 231 1.37 -42.81 37.29
N SER A 232 0.61 -41.91 37.93
CA SER A 232 -0.27 -42.27 39.07
C SER A 232 -1.39 -43.24 38.67
N GLY A 233 -1.90 -43.12 37.44
CA GLY A 233 -2.84 -44.09 36.85
C GLY A 233 -2.22 -45.46 36.54
N LEU A 234 -0.91 -45.53 36.27
CA LEU A 234 -0.17 -46.78 36.08
C LEU A 234 0.17 -47.47 37.41
N ILE A 235 0.53 -46.72 38.46
CA ILE A 235 0.80 -47.26 39.81
C ILE A 235 -0.48 -47.85 40.42
N GLN A 236 -1.65 -47.23 40.22
CA GLN A 236 -2.93 -47.80 40.66
C GLN A 236 -3.34 -49.08 39.91
N LYS A 237 -2.87 -49.28 38.67
CA LYS A 237 -3.12 -50.51 37.90
C LYS A 237 -2.14 -51.63 38.24
N GLY A 238 -0.91 -51.32 38.67
CA GLY A 238 0.09 -52.31 39.09
C GLY A 238 -0.20 -52.98 40.44
N MET A 239 -1.01 -52.38 41.32
CA MET A 239 -1.44 -52.98 42.59
C MET A 239 -2.67 -53.90 42.47
N LYS A 240 -3.24 -54.05 41.28
CA LYS A 240 -4.36 -54.97 41.04
C LYS A 240 -4.00 -55.98 39.96
N GLN A 241 -3.38 -57.08 40.38
CA GLN A 241 -3.84 -58.46 40.16
C GLN A 241 -2.71 -59.49 40.41
N PRO A 242 -3.00 -60.79 40.59
CA PRO A 242 -4.31 -61.44 40.78
C PRO A 242 -4.36 -62.36 42.03
N LYS A 243 -5.56 -62.76 42.42
CA LYS A 243 -5.81 -64.04 43.09
C LYS A 243 -5.97 -65.10 42.01
#